data_AF-A0A7J3XFA7-F1
#
_entry.id   AF-A0A7J3XFA7-F1
#
_cell.length_a   1.000
_cell.length_b   1.000
_cell.length_c   1.000
_cell.angle_alpha   90.00
_cell.angle_beta   90.00
_cell.angle_gamma   90.00
#
_symmetry.space_group_name_H-M   'P 1'
#
loop_
_entity.id
_entity.type
_entity.pdbx_description
1 polymer ?
#
loop_
_entity_poly.entity_id
_entity_poly.type
_entity_poly.pdbx_seq_one_letter_code
_entity_poly.pdbx_strand_id
1 'polypeptide(L)' 'MGEAYLEVVLLRCPKCKNYIVEPSWLADLEQDIQCARCGKFFNSTRHQVSRRLLKFIVERERIEKVEFA' A
#
# COMPACT_ATOMS: atom_id res chain seq x y z
N MET A 1 17.54 -14.49 12.58
CA MET A 1 16.99 -13.18 12.18
C MET A 1 17.00 -13.13 10.67
N GLY A 2 15.84 -12.92 10.06
CA GLY A 2 15.67 -12.79 8.62
C GLY A 2 15.09 -11.43 8.25
N GLU A 3 15.16 -11.10 6.97
CA GLU A 3 14.61 -9.87 6.43
C GLU A 3 13.58 -10.20 5.35
N ALA A 4 12.46 -9.49 5.34
CA ALA A 4 11.46 -9.55 4.28
C ALA A 4 11.09 -8.13 3.85
N TYR A 5 10.52 -8.00 2.65
CA TYR A 5 10.29 -6.71 2.01
C TYR A 5 8.91 -6.63 1.38
N LEU A 6 8.24 -5.49 1.52
CA LEU A 6 6.99 -5.18 0.81
C LEU A 6 7.04 -3.74 0.33
N GLU A 7 6.92 -3.55 -0.99
CA GLU A 7 6.66 -2.21 -1.51
C GLU A 7 5.18 -1.89 -1.37
N VAL A 8 4.89 -0.75 -0.75
CA VAL A 8 3.54 -0.21 -0.61
C VAL A 8 3.40 1.08 -1.41
N VAL A 9 2.19 1.37 -1.85
CA VAL A 9 1.84 2.61 -2.51
C VAL A 9 0.82 3.38 -1.69
N LEU A 10 1.07 4.68 -1.53
CA LEU A 10 0.11 5.63 -1.00
C LEU A 10 -0.78 6.11 -2.14
N LEU A 11 -2.08 5.90 -2.02
CA LEU A 11 -3.11 6.40 -2.92
C LEU A 11 -3.85 7.57 -2.28
N ARG A 12 -4.42 8.43 -3.10
CA ARG A 12 -5.36 9.48 -2.64
C ARG A 12 -6.66 9.39 -3.40
N CYS A 13 -7.74 9.05 -2.70
CA CYS A 13 -9.07 8.99 -3.30
C CYS A 13 -9.41 10.34 -3.97
N PRO A 14 -9.71 10.38 -5.28
CA PRO A 14 -9.96 11.64 -5.97
C PRO A 14 -11.24 12.33 -5.49
N LYS A 15 -12.20 11.55 -4.94
CA LYS A 15 -13.54 12.00 -4.55
C LYS A 15 -13.59 12.61 -3.15
N CYS A 16 -13.02 11.94 -2.14
CA CYS A 16 -13.06 12.40 -0.74
C CYS A 16 -11.69 12.70 -0.12
N LYS A 17 -10.61 12.59 -0.91
CA LYS A 17 -9.21 12.83 -0.49
C LYS A 17 -8.68 11.92 0.61
N ASN A 18 -9.38 10.82 0.91
CA ASN A 18 -8.89 9.79 1.83
C ASN A 18 -7.56 9.20 1.35
N TYR A 19 -6.62 9.01 2.28
CA TYR A 19 -5.40 8.26 2.04
C TYR A 19 -5.65 6.77 2.20
N ILE A 20 -5.07 5.98 1.30
CA ILE A 20 -5.16 4.51 1.29
C ILE A 20 -3.74 3.99 1.03
N VAL A 21 -3.34 2.92 1.71
CA VAL A 21 -2.07 2.23 1.47
C VAL A 21 -2.38 0.83 0.96
N GLU A 22 -1.78 0.45 -0.17
CA GLU A 22 -1.95 -0.87 -0.80
C GLU A 22 -0.59 -1.48 -1.14
N PRO A 23 -0.50 -2.83 -1.27
CA PRO A 23 0.64 -3.45 -1.92
C PRO A 23 0.81 -2.89 -3.33
N SER A 24 2.03 -2.50 -3.67
CA SER A 24 2.28 -1.75 -4.90
C SER A 24 1.89 -2.52 -6.16
N TRP A 25 2.16 -3.84 -6.17
CA TRP A 25 1.76 -4.77 -7.23
C TRP A 25 0.24 -4.83 -7.43
N LEU A 26 -0.57 -4.67 -6.37
CA LEU A 26 -2.03 -4.70 -6.48
C LEU A 26 -2.56 -3.43 -7.16
N ALA A 27 -1.93 -2.29 -6.85
CA ALA A 27 -2.28 -1.00 -7.44
C ALA A 27 -1.88 -0.86 -8.91
N ASP A 28 -0.98 -1.73 -9.39
CA ASP A 28 -0.48 -1.75 -10.76
C ASP A 28 -1.36 -2.61 -11.71
N LEU A 29 -2.35 -3.37 -11.18
CA LEU A 29 -3.27 -4.20 -11.99
C LEU A 29 -4.34 -3.38 -12.76
N GLU A 30 -4.21 -2.05 -12.85
CA GLU A 30 -5.15 -1.12 -13.49
C GLU A 30 -6.63 -1.25 -13.08
N GLN A 31 -6.90 -1.88 -11.93
CA GLN A 31 -8.25 -2.09 -11.42
C GLN A 31 -8.82 -0.85 -10.73
N ASP A 32 -10.14 -0.75 -10.72
CA ASP A 32 -10.85 0.17 -9.86
C ASP A 32 -10.95 -0.41 -8.45
N ILE A 33 -10.61 0.40 -7.44
CA ILE A 33 -10.78 0.04 -6.02
C ILE A 33 -11.90 0.86 -5.40
N GLN A 34 -12.61 0.28 -4.44
CA GLN A 34 -13.62 0.98 -3.67
C GLN A 34 -12.98 1.76 -2.51
N CYS A 35 -13.23 3.06 -2.42
CA CYS A 35 -12.80 3.83 -1.25
C CYS A 35 -13.63 3.45 -0.02
N ALA A 36 -12.99 2.84 0.99
CA ALA A 36 -13.65 2.44 2.24
C ALA A 36 -14.34 3.62 2.99
N ARG A 37 -13.90 4.87 2.76
CA ARG A 37 -14.49 6.06 3.41
C ARG A 37 -15.76 6.58 2.73
N CYS A 38 -15.79 6.63 1.40
CA CYS A 38 -16.90 7.26 0.65
C CYS A 38 -17.68 6.31 -0.28
N GLY A 39 -17.27 5.04 -0.35
CA GLY A 39 -17.90 4.00 -1.17
C GLY A 39 -17.73 4.16 -2.67
N LYS A 40 -17.08 5.22 -3.16
CA LYS A 40 -16.86 5.45 -4.60
C LYS A 40 -15.66 4.66 -5.13
N PHE A 41 -15.82 4.15 -6.35
CA PHE A 41 -14.77 3.47 -7.10
C PHE A 41 -13.85 4.48 -7.81
N PHE A 42 -12.57 4.14 -7.91
CA PHE A 42 -11.58 4.88 -8.70
C PHE A 42 -10.38 4.00 -9.06
N ASN A 43 -9.74 4.30 -10.18
CA ASN A 43 -8.55 3.59 -10.65
C ASN A 43 -7.35 3.87 -9.73
N SER A 44 -6.76 2.80 -9.16
CA SER A 44 -5.63 2.90 -8.23
C SER A 44 -4.36 3.44 -8.90
N THR A 45 -4.06 2.99 -10.11
CA THR A 45 -2.82 3.33 -10.85
C THR A 45 -2.73 4.83 -11.16
N ARG A 46 -3.84 5.47 -11.53
CA ARG A 46 -3.89 6.91 -11.86
C ARG A 46 -3.85 7.84 -10.65
N HIS A 47 -3.98 7.30 -9.44
CA HIS A 47 -4.10 8.10 -8.21
C HIS A 47 -3.05 7.71 -7.15
N GLN A 48 -1.94 7.12 -7.60
CA GLN A 48 -0.75 6.90 -6.77
C GLN A 48 -0.09 8.26 -6.42
N VAL A 49 0.33 8.40 -5.16
CA VAL A 49 0.98 9.60 -4.62
C VAL A 49 2.46 9.35 -4.39
N SER A 50 2.80 8.23 -3.77
CA SER A 50 4.18 7.84 -3.50
C SER A 50 4.27 6.33 -3.24
N ARG A 51 5.46 5.75 -3.42
CA ARG A 51 5.76 4.35 -3.10
C ARG A 51 6.84 4.30 -2.03
N ARG A 52 6.79 3.30 -1.14
CA ARG A 52 7.79 3.08 -0.08
C ARG A 52 8.05 1.59 0.09
N LEU A 53 9.32 1.24 0.27
CA LEU A 53 9.70 -0.12 0.61
C LEU A 53 9.71 -0.27 2.13
N LEU A 54 8.93 -1.23 2.63
CA LEU A 54 8.95 -1.64 4.03
C LEU A 54 9.91 -2.81 4.19
N LYS A 55 10.82 -2.71 5.16
CA LYS A 55 11.67 -3.79 5.63
C LYS A 55 11.08 -4.38 6.91
N PHE A 56 10.98 -5.70 6.94
CA PHE A 56 10.49 -6.47 8.07
C PHE A 56 11.65 -7.26 8.65
N ILE A 57 11.86 -7.13 9.96
CA ILE A 57 12.79 -7.99 10.71
C ILE A 57 11.99 -9.17 11.26
N VAL A 58 12.40 -10.38 10.89
CA VAL A 58 11.68 -11.63 11.20
C VAL A 58 12.51 -12.53 12.11
N GLU A 59 11.91 -12.97 13.22
CA GLU A 59 12.49 -13.95 14.12
C GLU A 59 11.45 -15.01 14.50
N ARG A 60 11.84 -16.30 14.50
CA ARG A 60 10.95 -17.42 14.87
C ARG A 60 9.58 -17.35 14.16
N GLU A 61 9.61 -17.05 12.86
CA GLU A 61 8.41 -16.91 12.00
C GLU A 61 7.45 -15.78 12.39
N ARG A 62 7.93 -14.79 13.17
CA ARG A 62 7.18 -13.60 13.58
C ARG A 62 7.86 -12.33 13.10
N ILE A 63 7.05 -11.33 12.77
CA ILE A 63 7.53 -9.97 12.46
C ILE A 63 7.77 -9.27 13.79
N GLU A 64 9.02 -8.92 14.07
CA GLU A 64 9.42 -8.24 15.31
C GLU A 64 9.54 -6.72 15.11
N LYS A 65 9.88 -6.27 13.90
CA LYS A 65 10.02 -4.85 13.56
C LYS A 65 9.66 -4.58 12.11
N VAL A 66 9.09 -3.40 11.87
CA VAL A 66 8.88 -2.85 10.52
C VAL A 66 9.52 -1.46 10.46
N GLU A 67 10.32 -1.22 9.43
CA GLU A 67 10.95 0.07 9.17
C GLU A 67 10.92 0.41 7.68
N PHE A 68 11.12 1.69 7.36
CA PHE A 68 11.35 2.09 5.98
C PHE A 68 12.77 1.67 5.59
N ALA A 69 12.90 1.01 4.44
CA ALA A 69 14.18 0.68 3.83
C ALA A 69 14.81 1.91 3.15
#